data_AF-E0WI63-F1
#
_entry.id   AF-E0WI63-F1
#
_cell.length_a   1.000
_cell.length_b   1.000
_cell.length_c   1.000
_cell.angle_alpha   90.00
_cell.angle_beta   90.00
_cell.angle_gamma   90.00
#
_symmetry.space_group_name_H-M   'P 1'
#
loop_
_entity.id
_entity.type
_entity.pdbx_description
1 polymer ?
#
loop_
_entity_poly.entity_id
_entity_poly.type
_entity_poly.pdbx_seq_one_letter_code
_entity_poly.pdbx_strand_id
1 'polypeptide(L)'
;MFKDFYRTTFSFLKPLLLLWGLLLSFSLCIAGEYISISDDWDERARNQWDEIARNHKTYYFENGLDNFNKGQYQQAFKDFKTAQEYGIGLGSVYLAKMYLEGKG
;
A
#
# COMPACT_ATOMS: atom_id res chain seq x y z
N MET A 1 37.49 -10.39 55.56
CA MET A 1 37.89 -11.07 54.31
C MET A 1 36.70 -11.38 53.40
N PHE A 2 35.65 -12.09 53.84
CA PHE A 2 34.48 -12.40 52.98
C PHE A 2 33.59 -11.19 52.61
N LYS A 3 33.41 -10.23 53.52
CA LYS A 3 32.51 -9.07 53.34
C LYS A 3 33.03 -8.06 52.32
N ASP A 4 34.35 -7.88 52.28
CA ASP A 4 35.03 -6.95 51.36
C ASP A 4 35.05 -7.50 49.92
N PHE A 5 35.12 -8.83 49.77
CA PHE A 5 35.02 -9.51 48.49
C PHE A 5 33.63 -9.31 47.84
N TYR A 6 32.55 -9.48 48.61
CA TYR A 6 31.18 -9.19 48.16
C TYR A 6 30.96 -7.71 47.81
N ARG A 7 31.54 -6.79 48.60
CA ARG A 7 31.40 -5.35 48.35
C ARG A 7 32.07 -4.94 47.03
N THR A 8 33.25 -5.48 46.77
CA THR A 8 34.04 -5.20 45.57
C THR A 8 33.35 -5.79 44.33
N THR A 9 32.98 -7.07 44.37
CA THR A 9 32.27 -7.73 43.27
C THR A 9 30.91 -7.09 42.98
N PHE A 10 30.14 -6.74 44.00
CA PHE A 10 28.86 -6.04 43.82
C PHE A 10 29.05 -4.60 43.30
N SER A 11 30.18 -3.94 43.62
CA SER A 11 30.53 -2.63 43.06
C SER A 11 30.89 -2.69 41.58
N PHE A 12 31.43 -3.81 41.09
CA PHE A 12 31.67 -4.04 39.65
C PHE A 12 30.41 -4.52 38.91
N LEU A 13 29.53 -5.27 39.58
CA LEU A 13 28.30 -5.78 38.98
C LEU A 13 27.29 -4.67 38.68
N LYS A 14 27.20 -3.66 39.55
CA LYS A 14 26.26 -2.52 39.39
C LYS A 14 26.44 -1.73 38.09
N PRO A 15 27.63 -1.20 37.75
CA PRO A 15 27.82 -0.46 36.51
C PRO A 15 27.62 -1.36 35.29
N LEU A 16 27.94 -2.65 35.39
CA LEU A 16 27.67 -3.62 34.33
C LEU A 16 26.16 -3.80 34.12
N LEU A 17 25.37 -3.97 35.17
CA LEU A 17 23.91 -4.09 35.07
C LEU A 17 23.26 -2.82 34.51
N LEU A 18 23.75 -1.63 34.90
CA LEU A 18 23.29 -0.36 34.34
C LEU A 18 23.64 -0.23 32.86
N LEU A 19 24.84 -0.64 32.46
CA LEU A 19 25.26 -0.66 31.06
C LEU A 19 24.35 -1.59 30.24
N TRP A 20 24.05 -2.78 30.75
CA TRP A 20 23.15 -3.72 30.08
C TRP A 20 21.73 -3.17 29.97
N GLY A 21 21.21 -2.51 31.00
CA GLY A 21 19.90 -1.85 30.94
C GLY A 21 19.84 -0.72 29.91
N LEU A 22 20.91 0.08 29.81
CA LEU A 22 21.03 1.14 28.80
C LEU A 22 21.12 0.59 27.38
N LEU A 23 21.91 -0.47 27.17
CA LEU A 23 22.04 -1.13 25.87
C LEU A 23 20.71 -1.73 25.42
N LEU A 24 19.98 -2.40 26.31
CA LEU A 24 18.65 -2.95 26.00
C LEU A 24 17.64 -1.85 25.63
N SER A 25 17.65 -0.74 26.38
CA SER A 25 16.78 0.41 26.09
C SER A 25 17.12 1.06 24.75
N PHE A 26 18.40 1.17 24.43
CA PHE A 26 18.88 1.72 23.16
C PHE A 26 18.54 0.81 21.98
N SER A 27 18.72 -0.51 22.11
CA SER A 27 18.33 -1.49 21.09
C SER A 27 16.81 -1.48 20.84
N LEU A 28 15.98 -1.38 21.89
CA LEU A 28 14.53 -1.32 21.74
C LEU A 28 14.08 -0.02 21.05
N CYS A 29 14.74 1.11 21.35
CA CYS A 29 14.49 2.39 20.70
C CYS A 29 14.75 2.33 19.18
N ILE A 30 15.90 1.79 18.76
CA ILE A 30 16.25 1.66 17.34
C ILE A 30 15.35 0.65 16.63
N ALA A 31 15.00 -0.46 17.30
CA ALA A 31 14.10 -1.47 16.72
C ALA A 31 12.71 -0.87 16.43
N GLY A 32 12.15 -0.05 17.33
CA GLY A 32 10.87 0.61 17.13
C GLY A 32 10.88 1.58 15.94
N GLU A 33 11.93 2.39 15.81
CA GLU A 33 12.10 3.30 14.68
C GLU A 33 12.24 2.54 13.34
N TYR A 34 13.05 1.49 13.31
CA TYR A 34 13.24 0.65 12.11
C TYR A 34 11.94 -0.05 11.67
N ILE A 35 11.17 -0.60 12.61
CA ILE A 35 9.86 -1.21 12.32
C ILE A 35 8.90 -0.16 11.76
N SER A 36 8.82 1.03 12.38
CA SER A 36 7.92 2.10 11.90
C SER A 36 8.24 2.59 10.49
N ILE A 37 9.53 2.68 10.15
CA ILE A 37 9.97 3.05 8.81
C ILE A 37 9.62 1.94 7.81
N SER A 38 9.83 0.68 8.18
CA SER A 38 9.46 -0.47 7.34
C SER A 38 7.96 -0.49 7.03
N ASP A 39 7.11 -0.27 8.04
CA ASP A 39 5.66 -0.25 7.87
C ASP A 39 5.20 0.90 6.94
N ASP A 40 5.82 2.10 7.03
CA ASP A 40 5.52 3.23 6.13
C ASP A 40 5.88 2.91 4.66
N TRP A 41 7.03 2.26 4.43
CA TRP A 41 7.43 1.85 3.08
C TRP A 41 6.47 0.81 2.50
N ASP A 42 6.05 -0.18 3.29
CA ASP A 42 5.12 -1.22 2.87
C ASP A 42 3.70 -0.67 2.62
N GLU A 43 3.25 0.30 3.43
CA GLU A 43 1.99 1.00 3.18
C GLU A 43 2.06 1.84 1.90
N ARG A 44 3.12 2.63 1.70
CA ARG A 44 3.30 3.44 0.49
C ARG A 44 3.36 2.57 -0.76
N ALA A 45 4.10 1.46 -0.72
CA ALA A 45 4.20 0.52 -1.83
C ALA A 45 2.84 -0.09 -2.17
N ARG A 46 2.09 -0.56 -1.17
CA ARG A 46 0.74 -1.10 -1.37
C ARG A 46 -0.22 -0.07 -1.98
N ASN A 47 -0.23 1.15 -1.46
CA ASN A 47 -1.06 2.23 -1.98
C ASN A 47 -0.75 2.55 -3.45
N GLN A 48 0.53 2.57 -3.82
CA GLN A 48 0.95 2.79 -5.21
C GLN A 48 0.51 1.63 -6.12
N TRP A 49 0.65 0.39 -5.66
CA TRP A 49 0.17 -0.79 -6.41
C TRP A 49 -1.35 -0.79 -6.58
N ASP A 50 -2.10 -0.43 -5.54
CA ASP A 50 -3.56 -0.31 -5.59
C ASP A 50 -4.00 0.78 -6.57
N GLU A 51 -3.30 1.92 -6.61
CA GLU A 51 -3.57 2.97 -7.57
C GLU A 51 -3.30 2.52 -9.00
N ILE A 52 -2.14 1.90 -9.26
CA ILE A 52 -1.80 1.37 -10.59
C ILE A 52 -2.81 0.31 -11.01
N ALA A 53 -3.17 -0.62 -10.12
CA ALA A 53 -4.15 -1.66 -10.40
C ALA A 53 -5.53 -1.08 -10.69
N ARG A 54 -5.96 -0.07 -9.92
CA ARG A 54 -7.23 0.63 -10.14
C ARG A 54 -7.23 1.38 -11.47
N ASN A 55 -6.21 2.18 -11.74
CA ASN A 55 -6.07 2.92 -12.99
C ASN A 55 -6.02 1.98 -14.20
N HIS A 56 -5.30 0.86 -14.10
CA HIS A 56 -5.28 -0.15 -15.16
C HIS A 56 -6.66 -0.77 -15.39
N LYS A 57 -7.42 -1.02 -14.32
CA LYS A 57 -8.75 -1.61 -14.41
C LYS A 57 -9.79 -0.63 -14.95
N THR A 58 -9.68 0.67 -14.65
CA THR A 58 -10.64 1.71 -15.10
C THR A 58 -10.28 2.37 -16.43
N TYR A 59 -9.04 2.25 -16.89
CA TYR A 59 -8.54 2.88 -18.12
C TYR A 59 -9.48 2.73 -19.33
N TYR A 60 -9.92 1.50 -19.62
CA TYR A 60 -10.81 1.25 -20.75
C TYR A 60 -12.18 1.88 -20.57
N PHE A 61 -12.70 1.93 -19.34
CA PHE A 61 -13.97 2.59 -19.08
C PHE A 61 -13.88 4.11 -19.28
N GLU A 62 -12.80 4.72 -18.80
CA GLU A 62 -12.56 6.16 -18.94
C GLU A 62 -12.36 6.56 -20.40
N ASN A 63 -11.56 5.80 -21.16
CA ASN A 63 -11.42 6.01 -22.61
C ASN A 63 -12.74 5.84 -23.35
N GLY A 64 -13.53 4.82 -22.99
CA GLY A 64 -14.84 4.61 -23.58
C GLY A 64 -15.75 5.81 -23.36
N LEU A 65 -15.72 6.40 -22.16
CA LEU A 65 -16.50 7.58 -21.81
C LEU A 65 -16.04 8.83 -22.60
N ASP A 66 -14.74 9.05 -22.71
CA ASP A 66 -14.16 10.15 -23.50
C ASP A 66 -14.54 10.02 -24.99
N ASN A 67 -14.37 8.83 -25.57
CA ASN A 67 -14.73 8.55 -26.96
C ASN A 67 -16.25 8.68 -27.18
N PHE A 68 -17.08 8.25 -26.22
CA PHE A 68 -18.53 8.42 -26.28
C PHE A 68 -18.91 9.91 -26.31
N ASN A 69 -18.29 10.73 -25.45
CA ASN A 69 -18.54 12.17 -25.38
C ASN A 69 -18.07 12.91 -26.63
N LYS A 70 -17.00 12.42 -27.28
CA LYS A 70 -16.52 12.93 -28.58
C LYS A 70 -17.35 12.47 -29.77
N GLY A 71 -18.37 11.61 -29.56
CA GLY A 71 -19.16 11.02 -30.63
C GLY A 71 -18.45 9.90 -31.41
N GLN A 72 -17.30 9.43 -30.92
CA GLN A 72 -16.51 8.35 -31.52
C GLN A 72 -17.06 6.99 -31.10
N TYR A 73 -18.31 6.71 -31.47
CA TYR A 73 -19.09 5.59 -30.92
C TYR A 73 -18.47 4.22 -31.20
N GLN A 74 -17.87 3.99 -32.37
CA GLN A 74 -17.21 2.70 -32.64
C GLN A 74 -16.04 2.41 -31.69
N GLN A 75 -15.28 3.44 -31.31
CA GLN A 75 -14.17 3.28 -30.38
C GLN A 75 -14.70 3.14 -28.95
N ALA A 76 -15.68 3.97 -28.57
CA ALA A 76 -16.36 3.88 -27.28
C ALA A 76 -16.93 2.47 -27.04
N PHE A 77 -17.54 1.86 -28.06
CA PHE A 77 -18.07 0.50 -27.98
C PHE A 77 -16.98 -0.54 -27.64
N LYS A 78 -15.83 -0.48 -28.34
CA LYS A 78 -14.71 -1.39 -28.09
C LYS A 78 -14.14 -1.22 -26.69
N ASP A 79 -14.02 0.02 -26.24
CA ASP A 79 -13.48 0.36 -24.93
C ASP A 79 -14.43 -0.12 -23.81
N PHE A 80 -15.75 0.12 -23.93
CA PHE A 80 -16.73 -0.38 -22.97
C PHE A 80 -16.86 -1.90 -22.95
N LYS A 81 -16.70 -2.56 -24.10
CA LYS A 81 -16.64 -4.03 -24.18
C LYS A 81 -15.44 -4.58 -23.42
N THR A 82 -14.26 -3.99 -23.64
CA THR A 82 -13.04 -4.37 -22.91
C THR A 82 -13.22 -4.13 -21.40
N ALA A 83 -13.81 -2.99 -21.01
CA ALA A 83 -14.11 -2.71 -19.61
C ALA A 83 -15.04 -3.77 -18.98
N GLN A 84 -16.09 -4.19 -19.71
CA GLN A 84 -16.95 -5.29 -19.28
C GLN A 84 -16.17 -6.60 -19.12
N GLU A 85 -15.32 -6.95 -20.08
CA GLU A 85 -14.49 -8.17 -20.04
C GLU A 85 -13.54 -8.17 -18.83
N TYR A 86 -13.10 -7.00 -18.37
CA TYR A 86 -12.29 -6.82 -17.16
C TYR A 86 -13.11 -6.73 -15.86
N GLY A 87 -14.42 -6.99 -15.95
CA GLY A 87 -15.32 -7.02 -14.79
C GLY A 87 -15.72 -5.63 -14.29
N ILE A 88 -15.53 -4.57 -15.07
CA ILE A 88 -16.10 -3.26 -14.79
C ILE A 88 -17.56 -3.27 -15.24
N GLY A 89 -18.48 -3.48 -14.30
CA GLY A 89 -19.92 -3.55 -14.58
C GLY A 89 -20.51 -2.31 -15.26
N LEU A 90 -19.88 -1.14 -15.11
CA LEU A 90 -20.29 0.06 -15.83
C LEU A 90 -20.09 -0.05 -17.36
N GLY A 91 -19.17 -0.90 -17.83
CA GLY A 91 -18.97 -1.17 -19.25
C GLY A 91 -20.23 -1.74 -19.90
N SER A 92 -20.88 -2.73 -19.26
CA SER A 92 -22.12 -3.32 -19.80
C SER A 92 -23.30 -2.34 -19.75
N VAL A 93 -23.36 -1.47 -18.73
CA VAL A 93 -24.36 -0.40 -18.64
C VAL A 93 -24.24 0.56 -19.82
N TYR A 94 -23.02 0.99 -20.15
CA TYR A 94 -22.80 1.90 -21.28
C TYR A 94 -23.00 1.24 -22.65
N LEU A 95 -22.66 -0.05 -22.79
CA LEU A 95 -23.02 -0.81 -23.98
C LEU A 95 -24.55 -0.87 -24.18
N ALA A 96 -25.30 -1.16 -23.12
CA ALA A 96 -26.77 -1.15 -23.18
C ALA A 96 -27.31 0.23 -23.57
N LYS A 97 -26.76 1.31 -22.99
CA LYS A 97 -27.10 2.69 -23.37
C LYS A 97 -26.85 2.94 -24.85
N MET A 98 -25.69 2.53 -25.38
CA MET A 98 -25.36 2.70 -26.79
C MET A 98 -26.35 1.98 -27.71
N TYR A 99 -26.76 0.75 -27.36
CA TYR A 99 -27.78 0.03 -28.12
C TYR A 99 -29.14 0.75 -28.10
N LEU A 100 -29.58 1.24 -26.94
CA LEU A 100 -30.83 2.00 -26.82
C LEU A 100 -30.83 3.30 -27.62
N GLU A 101 -29.67 3.95 -27.71
CA GLU A 101 -29.49 5.20 -28.45
C GLU A 101 -29.17 4.99 -29.95
N GLY A 102 -29.09 3.74 -30.44
CA GLY A 102 -28.74 3.43 -31.83
C GLY A 102 -27.29 3.78 -32.20
N LYS A 103 -26.39 3.76 -31.21
CA LYS A 103 -24.97 4.12 -31.31
C LYS A 103 -24.02 2.91 -31.18
N GLY A 104 -24.56 1.71 -30.96
CA GLY A 104 -23.82 0.45 -30.82
C GLY A 104 -23.66 -0.30 -32.13
#